data_AF-A0A0Q8D2A5-F1
#
_entry.id   AF-A0A0Q8D2A5-F1
#
_cell.length_a   1.000
_cell.length_b   1.000
_cell.length_c   1.000
_cell.angle_alpha   90.00
_cell.angle_beta   90.00
_cell.angle_gamma   90.00
#
_symmetry.space_group_name_H-M   'P 1'
#
loop_
_entity.id
_entity.type
_entity.pdbx_description
1 polymer ?
#
loop_
_entity_poly.entity_id
_entity_poly.type
_entity_poly.pdbx_seq_one_letter_code
_entity_poly.pdbx_strand_id
1 'polypeptide(L)'
;MRNLFSAAVAAALLTGCPLEQAKIATSSEGDAAMAKQVASAVQARMPAAPSARAPGAAQGGVVQALGVGPTGAAAASPLATAVRPPNSDANADGRSDMFWLGGSSGTFHVAHWRMNGATILQMVGATVLPEGNYSIFNGDFDGDRRVDQIWFNPDAGNRRLLLARQDANGILAPTFVAGVGGAWLPSAVEDLNGDGKSDIVWVDKTRGQMAYWLMNGTAIAGSAVFGVDTANYDFLGRGDFNGDGRGDLLWLGHRTNGPLYMWRGRADGQFDQVLVGNLSIAFQFYGTTDLNGDGRSDIVFTSYTGRSFAYWLMSGDGVLQGGTIPIDRDRFEIAGVGDYDGDGKGDVMWTTKAQREDALLYLWRGRGDGSFDSTLVAQYDHSIWVPFQRQ
;
A
#
# COMPACT_ATOMS: atom_id res chain seq x y z
N MET A 1 -38.93 -9.21 -38.78
CA MET A 1 -38.73 -9.09 -37.32
C MET A 1 -37.27 -9.40 -37.01
N ARG A 2 -36.44 -8.37 -37.05
CA ARG A 2 -35.05 -8.35 -36.58
C ARG A 2 -34.91 -7.09 -35.73
N ASN A 3 -34.05 -7.18 -34.71
CA ASN A 3 -33.55 -6.11 -33.84
C ASN A 3 -34.27 -5.92 -32.50
N LEU A 4 -33.83 -6.69 -31.50
CA LEU A 4 -33.88 -6.32 -30.07
C LEU A 4 -32.57 -6.66 -29.31
N PHE A 5 -31.47 -6.97 -29.99
CA PHE A 5 -30.22 -7.43 -29.36
C PHE A 5 -29.07 -6.40 -29.31
N SER A 6 -29.33 -5.11 -29.52
CA SER A 6 -28.24 -4.10 -29.59
C SER A 6 -28.28 -2.99 -28.54
N ALA A 7 -29.14 -3.08 -27.52
CA ALA A 7 -29.24 -2.04 -26.49
C ALA A 7 -28.41 -2.33 -25.22
N ALA A 8 -28.03 -3.58 -24.95
CA ALA A 8 -27.29 -3.94 -23.73
C ALA A 8 -25.77 -3.76 -23.86
N VAL A 9 -25.21 -3.89 -25.08
CA VAL A 9 -23.76 -3.70 -25.31
C VAL A 9 -23.36 -2.22 -25.27
N ALA A 10 -24.31 -1.30 -25.49
CA ALA A 10 -24.05 0.14 -25.49
C ALA A 10 -24.02 0.77 -24.08
N ALA A 11 -24.49 0.08 -23.04
CA ALA A 11 -24.52 0.61 -21.67
C ALA A 11 -23.22 0.34 -20.88
N ALA A 12 -22.44 -0.67 -21.26
CA ALA A 12 -21.13 -0.96 -20.64
C ALA A 12 -20.03 0.03 -21.05
N LEU A 13 -20.26 0.81 -22.11
CA LEU A 13 -19.33 1.84 -22.60
C LEU A 13 -19.50 3.20 -21.88
N LEU A 14 -20.49 3.36 -20.99
CA LEU A 14 -20.85 4.66 -20.42
C LEU A 14 -20.16 5.00 -19.08
N THR A 15 -19.49 4.06 -18.41
CA THR A 15 -18.79 4.36 -17.14
C THR A 15 -17.27 4.27 -17.23
N GLY A 16 -16.71 3.59 -18.23
CA GLY A 16 -15.25 3.48 -18.38
C GLY A 16 -14.53 3.05 -17.09
N CYS A 17 -15.21 2.29 -16.22
CA CYS A 17 -14.72 1.83 -14.94
C CYS A 17 -14.80 0.30 -14.92
N PRO A 18 -13.97 -0.40 -14.13
CA PRO A 18 -13.98 -1.85 -14.07
C PRO A 18 -15.36 -2.29 -13.57
N LEU A 19 -16.08 -3.05 -14.39
CA LEU A 19 -17.19 -3.93 -14.05
C LEU A 19 -17.78 -4.47 -15.36
N GLU A 20 -17.98 -5.78 -15.41
CA GLU A 20 -18.97 -6.38 -16.30
C GLU A 20 -20.13 -6.85 -15.40
N GLN A 21 -21.38 -6.56 -15.76
CA GLN A 21 -22.52 -7.08 -14.99
C GLN A 21 -22.47 -8.61 -15.01
N ALA A 22 -22.23 -9.22 -13.84
CA ALA A 22 -22.05 -10.65 -13.72
C ALA A 22 -23.26 -11.43 -14.27
N LYS A 23 -23.01 -12.34 -15.22
CA LYS A 23 -23.78 -13.58 -15.29
C LYS A 23 -23.27 -14.46 -14.18
N ILE A 24 -23.99 -14.53 -13.06
CA ILE A 24 -23.72 -15.51 -12.00
C ILE A 24 -24.00 -16.90 -12.57
N ALA A 25 -23.01 -17.52 -13.20
CA ALA A 25 -23.03 -18.94 -13.51
C ALA A 25 -22.58 -19.67 -12.25
N THR A 26 -23.46 -20.49 -11.70
CA THR A 26 -23.16 -21.30 -10.52
C THR A 26 -22.00 -22.27 -10.79
N SER A 27 -20.98 -22.15 -9.95
CA SER A 27 -20.03 -23.17 -9.45
C SER A 27 -18.92 -23.71 -10.36
N SER A 28 -17.69 -23.60 -9.87
CA SER A 28 -16.67 -24.65 -9.93
C SER A 28 -16.14 -24.95 -8.52
N GLU A 29 -15.67 -26.19 -8.27
CA GLU A 29 -15.19 -26.67 -6.96
C GLU A 29 -14.04 -25.83 -6.36
N GLY A 30 -13.38 -24.99 -7.15
CA GLY A 30 -12.29 -24.10 -6.71
C GLY A 30 -12.74 -22.90 -5.86
N ASP A 31 -13.96 -22.38 -6.06
CA ASP A 31 -14.46 -21.21 -5.29
C ASP A 31 -14.84 -21.61 -3.85
N ALA A 32 -15.22 -22.88 -3.67
CA ALA A 32 -15.55 -23.46 -2.38
C ALA A 32 -14.30 -23.73 -1.51
N ALA A 33 -13.09 -23.81 -2.09
CA ALA A 33 -11.87 -24.10 -1.35
C ALA A 33 -11.44 -22.91 -0.46
N MET A 34 -11.53 -21.67 -0.96
CA MET A 34 -11.29 -20.46 -0.17
C MET A 34 -12.36 -20.30 0.93
N ALA A 35 -13.63 -20.53 0.59
CA ALA A 35 -14.74 -20.48 1.53
C ALA A 35 -14.66 -21.56 2.65
N LYS A 36 -14.12 -22.75 2.35
CA LYS A 36 -13.95 -23.83 3.34
C LYS A 36 -12.75 -23.64 4.28
N GLN A 37 -11.72 -22.88 3.89
CA GLN A 37 -10.53 -22.69 4.72
C GLN A 37 -10.73 -21.71 5.89
N VAL A 38 -11.78 -20.89 5.86
CA VAL A 38 -12.14 -19.91 6.91
C VAL A 38 -12.83 -20.57 8.13
N ALA A 39 -13.28 -21.82 8.04
CA ALA A 39 -14.06 -22.46 9.11
C ALA A 39 -13.22 -23.20 10.19
N SER A 40 -11.89 -23.16 10.16
CA SER A 40 -11.04 -23.98 11.02
C SER A 40 -9.85 -23.23 11.63
N ALA A 41 -10.11 -22.30 12.55
CA ALA A 41 -9.11 -21.82 13.52
C ALA A 41 -9.77 -21.17 14.75
N VAL A 42 -10.61 -21.94 15.46
CA VAL A 42 -10.94 -21.63 16.86
C VAL A 42 -10.45 -22.80 17.70
N GLN A 43 -9.77 -22.49 18.80
CA GLN A 43 -9.12 -23.37 19.77
C GLN A 43 -7.71 -23.87 19.40
N ALA A 44 -6.70 -23.09 19.79
CA ALA A 44 -5.81 -23.52 20.88
C ALA A 44 -4.88 -22.40 21.38
N ARG A 45 -5.04 -22.10 22.68
CA ARG A 45 -4.03 -21.63 23.65
C ARG A 45 -3.53 -20.19 23.56
N MET A 46 -4.12 -19.37 24.43
CA MET A 46 -3.39 -18.35 25.19
C MET A 46 -2.23 -18.99 25.97
N PRO A 47 -1.08 -18.29 26.05
CA PRO A 47 -0.40 -18.17 27.33
C PRO A 47 -0.05 -16.72 27.69
N ALA A 48 0.10 -16.53 28.99
CA ALA A 48 0.28 -15.28 29.69
C ALA A 48 1.55 -14.50 29.33
N ALA A 49 1.49 -13.18 29.54
CA ALA A 49 2.58 -12.22 29.41
C ALA A 49 3.85 -12.63 30.19
N PRO A 50 5.05 -12.29 29.68
CA PRO A 50 6.22 -12.14 30.52
C PRO A 50 6.81 -10.74 30.53
N SER A 51 7.32 -10.43 31.71
CA SER A 51 8.00 -9.23 32.20
C SER A 51 9.29 -8.86 31.46
N ALA A 52 9.58 -7.56 31.50
CA ALA A 52 10.77 -6.87 31.01
C ALA A 52 12.12 -7.53 31.36
N ARG A 53 13.08 -7.46 30.42
CA ARG A 53 14.51 -7.61 30.70
C ARG A 53 15.34 -6.65 29.83
N ALA A 54 16.31 -5.99 30.46
CA ALA A 54 17.23 -5.01 29.91
C ALA A 54 18.24 -5.59 28.88
N PRO A 55 18.83 -4.76 28.00
CA PRO A 55 19.56 -5.22 26.83
C PRO A 55 21.04 -5.54 27.11
N GLY A 56 21.51 -6.63 26.51
CA GLY A 56 22.93 -6.99 26.42
C GLY A 56 23.48 -6.62 25.04
N ALA A 57 24.62 -5.95 25.03
CA ALA A 57 25.29 -5.40 23.86
C ALA A 57 25.75 -6.45 22.84
N ALA A 58 25.63 -6.13 21.56
CA ALA A 58 26.49 -6.67 20.51
C ALA A 58 26.71 -5.60 19.42
N GLN A 59 27.97 -5.42 19.07
CA GLN A 59 28.50 -4.38 18.19
C GLN A 59 28.23 -4.67 16.70
N GLY A 60 28.01 -3.61 15.93
CA GLY A 60 28.04 -3.66 14.46
C GLY A 60 27.98 -2.26 13.84
N GLY A 61 29.14 -1.73 13.45
CA GLY A 61 29.34 -0.73 12.38
C GLY A 61 28.53 0.57 12.40
N VAL A 62 29.08 1.60 13.04
CA VAL A 62 28.61 3.00 12.93
C VAL A 62 29.13 3.63 11.63
N VAL A 63 28.27 4.31 10.88
CA VAL A 63 28.69 5.34 9.91
C VAL A 63 28.20 6.69 10.44
N GLN A 64 29.12 7.63 10.64
CA GLN A 64 28.85 8.95 11.20
C GLN A 64 28.01 9.80 10.25
N ALA A 65 26.90 10.35 10.75
CA ALA A 65 26.22 11.47 10.13
C ALA A 65 27.09 12.73 10.24
N LEU A 66 27.40 13.37 9.11
CA LEU A 66 28.05 14.68 9.09
C LEU A 66 27.03 15.73 9.56
N GLY A 67 27.35 16.36 10.69
CA GLY A 67 26.47 17.33 11.33
C GLY A 67 26.39 18.66 10.59
N VAL A 68 25.17 19.18 10.49
CA VAL A 68 24.92 20.62 10.41
C VAL A 68 23.85 20.94 11.45
N GLY A 69 24.21 21.76 12.45
CA GLY A 69 23.36 22.19 13.56
C GLY A 69 22.35 23.28 13.19
N PRO A 70 21.50 23.71 14.15
CA PRO A 70 20.07 23.85 13.95
C PRO A 70 19.61 25.31 13.73
N THR A 71 18.46 25.48 13.07
CA THR A 71 17.62 26.66 13.26
C THR A 71 16.17 26.24 13.53
N GLY A 72 15.81 26.25 14.82
CA GLY A 72 14.47 26.48 15.36
C GLY A 72 13.31 25.69 14.77
N ALA A 73 13.14 24.43 15.17
CA ALA A 73 11.83 23.77 15.12
C ALA A 73 11.09 24.06 16.44
N ALA A 74 9.97 24.77 16.35
CA ALA A 74 9.03 24.86 17.47
C ALA A 74 8.55 23.44 17.79
N ALA A 75 8.59 23.06 19.06
CA ALA A 75 8.09 21.77 19.52
C ALA A 75 6.60 21.66 19.15
N ALA A 76 6.28 20.83 18.15
CA ALA A 76 4.92 20.43 17.90
C ALA A 76 4.40 19.73 19.16
N SER A 77 3.29 20.23 19.68
CA SER A 77 2.54 19.52 20.72
C SER A 77 2.14 18.15 20.17
N PRO A 78 2.09 17.08 20.98
CA PRO A 78 1.61 15.80 20.50
C PRO A 78 0.20 16.00 19.94
N LEU A 79 0.03 15.76 18.64
CA LEU A 79 -1.28 15.75 18.01
C LEU A 79 -2.11 14.72 18.78
N ALA A 80 -3.31 15.13 19.21
CA ALA A 80 -4.30 14.20 19.77
C ALA A 80 -4.35 12.97 18.88
N THR A 81 -4.25 11.76 19.46
CA THR A 81 -4.17 10.45 18.77
C THR A 81 -4.92 10.51 17.45
N ALA A 82 -4.19 10.86 16.39
CA ALA A 82 -4.80 11.05 15.10
C ALA A 82 -5.14 9.63 14.66
N VAL A 83 -6.43 9.33 14.54
CA VAL A 83 -6.85 8.07 13.94
C VAL A 83 -6.19 8.05 12.57
N ARG A 84 -5.28 7.09 12.37
CA ARG A 84 -4.54 6.92 11.13
C ARG A 84 -5.57 6.87 9.99
N PRO A 85 -5.42 7.69 8.94
CA PRO A 85 -6.32 7.58 7.79
C PRO A 85 -6.17 6.19 7.17
N PRO A 86 -7.28 5.53 6.79
CA PRO A 86 -7.22 4.28 6.06
C PRO A 86 -6.37 4.41 4.81
N ASN A 87 -5.67 3.34 4.46
CA ASN A 87 -4.90 3.32 3.21
C ASN A 87 -5.82 3.61 2.03
N SER A 88 -5.48 4.58 1.19
CA SER A 88 -6.22 4.86 -0.04
C SER A 88 -7.72 5.18 0.14
N ASP A 89 -8.10 5.99 1.12
CA ASP A 89 -9.47 6.53 1.24
C ASP A 89 -9.74 7.62 0.18
N ALA A 90 -10.50 7.31 -0.87
CA ALA A 90 -10.67 8.23 -1.98
C ALA A 90 -11.53 9.43 -1.60
N ASN A 91 -12.51 9.26 -0.71
CA ASN A 91 -13.54 10.26 -0.44
C ASN A 91 -13.56 10.78 1.01
N ALA A 92 -12.52 10.49 1.79
CA ALA A 92 -12.38 10.86 3.18
C ALA A 92 -13.54 10.35 4.06
N ASP A 93 -14.08 9.16 3.76
CA ASP A 93 -15.20 8.58 4.51
C ASP A 93 -14.78 7.63 5.63
N GLY A 94 -13.49 7.46 5.84
CA GLY A 94 -12.92 6.57 6.85
C GLY A 94 -12.84 5.13 6.39
N ARG A 95 -12.87 4.87 5.08
CA ARG A 95 -12.65 3.54 4.49
C ARG A 95 -11.61 3.59 3.40
N SER A 96 -10.84 2.52 3.30
CA SER A 96 -10.01 2.25 2.15
C SER A 96 -10.87 1.99 0.92
N ASP A 97 -10.43 2.54 -0.21
CA ASP A 97 -11.06 2.37 -1.50
C ASP A 97 -10.15 1.61 -2.47
N MET A 98 -10.77 1.10 -3.53
CA MET A 98 -10.04 0.31 -4.51
C MET A 98 -9.75 1.14 -5.74
N PHE A 99 -8.46 1.28 -6.05
CA PHE A 99 -8.03 1.99 -7.24
C PHE A 99 -7.70 1.01 -8.35
N TRP A 100 -7.84 1.48 -9.58
CA TRP A 100 -7.70 0.70 -10.79
C TRP A 100 -6.86 1.43 -11.82
N LEU A 101 -6.00 0.68 -12.50
CA LEU A 101 -5.35 1.11 -13.73
C LEU A 101 -6.01 0.35 -14.88
N GLY A 102 -6.45 1.07 -15.90
CA GLY A 102 -7.07 0.46 -17.08
C GLY A 102 -6.54 1.05 -18.37
N GLY A 103 -6.63 0.30 -19.47
CA GLY A 103 -6.26 0.85 -20.76
C GLY A 103 -6.26 -0.17 -21.88
N SER A 104 -6.49 0.31 -23.10
CA SER A 104 -6.28 -0.46 -24.31
C SER A 104 -5.59 0.43 -25.34
N SER A 105 -4.73 -0.14 -26.18
CA SER A 105 -4.13 0.56 -27.33
C SER A 105 -3.39 1.88 -27.00
N GLY A 106 -2.59 1.89 -25.92
CA GLY A 106 -1.64 2.97 -25.62
C GLY A 106 -2.18 4.15 -24.80
N THR A 107 -3.48 4.17 -24.52
CA THR A 107 -4.08 5.12 -23.57
C THR A 107 -4.39 4.39 -22.26
N PHE A 108 -3.85 4.92 -21.16
CA PHE A 108 -4.12 4.40 -19.82
C PHE A 108 -5.01 5.36 -19.04
N HIS A 109 -5.72 4.81 -18.06
CA HIS A 109 -6.73 5.45 -17.26
C HIS A 109 -6.60 5.02 -15.81
N VAL A 110 -6.91 5.92 -14.89
CA VAL A 110 -7.16 5.59 -13.49
C VAL A 110 -8.65 5.72 -13.17
N ALA A 111 -9.13 4.83 -12.32
CA ALA A 111 -10.47 4.87 -11.75
C ALA A 111 -10.41 4.37 -10.30
N HIS A 112 -11.45 4.61 -9.53
CA HIS A 112 -11.60 4.03 -8.20
C HIS A 112 -13.03 3.57 -7.93
N TRP A 113 -13.15 2.60 -7.03
CA TRP A 113 -14.40 2.19 -6.42
C TRP A 113 -14.41 2.65 -4.97
N ARG A 114 -15.48 3.33 -4.58
CA ARG A 114 -15.76 3.65 -3.19
C ARG A 114 -16.37 2.44 -2.51
N MET A 115 -15.82 2.01 -1.39
CA MET A 115 -16.10 0.71 -0.77
C MET A 115 -16.84 0.82 0.57
N ASN A 116 -17.57 -0.24 0.92
CA ASN A 116 -18.08 -0.50 2.27
C ASN A 116 -18.05 -2.01 2.49
N GLY A 117 -16.90 -2.48 2.95
CA GLY A 117 -16.53 -3.88 2.95
C GLY A 117 -16.66 -4.47 1.56
N ALA A 118 -17.43 -5.54 1.42
CA ALA A 118 -17.64 -6.19 0.13
C ALA A 118 -18.63 -5.45 -0.80
N THR A 119 -19.17 -4.30 -0.40
CA THR A 119 -20.11 -3.50 -1.20
C THR A 119 -19.40 -2.39 -1.95
N ILE A 120 -19.63 -2.29 -3.25
CA ILE A 120 -19.20 -1.15 -4.07
C ILE A 120 -20.29 -0.07 -4.00
N LEU A 121 -20.00 1.06 -3.34
CA LEU A 121 -20.93 2.16 -3.18
C LEU A 121 -21.00 3.02 -4.44
N GLN A 122 -19.85 3.31 -5.04
CA GLN A 122 -19.75 4.14 -6.22
C GLN A 122 -18.55 3.75 -7.06
N MET A 123 -18.67 3.89 -8.38
CA MET A 123 -17.54 3.85 -9.31
C MET A 123 -17.27 5.26 -9.78
N VAL A 124 -16.01 5.70 -9.71
CA VAL A 124 -15.59 7.04 -10.09
C VAL A 124 -14.41 6.95 -11.04
N GLY A 125 -14.44 7.77 -12.09
CA GLY A 125 -13.47 7.75 -13.18
C GLY A 125 -14.16 7.72 -14.54
N ALA A 126 -13.43 7.45 -15.63
CA ALA A 126 -11.99 7.28 -15.70
C ALA A 126 -11.24 8.59 -15.98
N THR A 127 -10.15 8.85 -15.25
CA THR A 127 -9.21 9.94 -15.59
C THR A 127 -8.11 9.41 -16.50
N VAL A 128 -7.90 10.07 -17.64
CA VAL A 128 -6.88 9.68 -18.62
C VAL A 128 -5.48 10.04 -18.12
N LEU A 129 -4.54 9.11 -18.18
CA LEU A 129 -3.13 9.41 -17.97
C LEU A 129 -2.53 10.13 -19.19
N PRO A 130 -1.52 11.00 -19.00
CA PRO A 130 -0.77 11.53 -20.11
C PRO A 130 -0.08 10.40 -20.88
N GLU A 131 0.28 10.66 -22.14
CA GLU A 131 1.05 9.70 -22.94
C GLU A 131 2.40 9.39 -22.26
N GLY A 132 2.76 8.10 -22.29
CA GLY A 132 3.98 7.56 -21.69
C GLY A 132 3.71 6.46 -20.67
N ASN A 133 4.77 5.87 -20.15
CA ASN A 133 4.69 4.91 -19.05
C ASN A 133 4.77 5.67 -17.73
N TYR A 134 3.81 5.50 -16.83
CA TYR A 134 3.80 6.18 -15.53
C TYR A 134 3.80 5.16 -14.40
N SER A 135 4.66 5.40 -13.41
CA SER A 135 4.49 4.83 -12.06
C SER A 135 3.52 5.74 -11.29
N ILE A 136 2.56 5.14 -10.59
CA ILE A 136 1.50 5.86 -9.90
C ILE A 136 1.50 5.44 -8.43
N PHE A 137 1.40 6.42 -7.54
CA PHE A 137 1.29 6.18 -6.10
C PHE A 137 0.17 7.04 -5.54
N ASN A 138 -0.62 6.47 -4.64
CA ASN A 138 -1.67 7.18 -3.90
C ASN A 138 -1.06 7.86 -2.66
N GLY A 139 -1.63 8.99 -2.27
CA GLY A 139 -1.34 9.70 -1.02
C GLY A 139 -2.27 10.89 -0.87
N ASP A 140 -2.35 11.48 0.31
CA ASP A 140 -3.04 12.77 0.54
C ASP A 140 -1.98 13.88 0.54
N PHE A 141 -1.77 14.57 -0.60
CA PHE A 141 -0.66 15.53 -0.71
C PHE A 141 -1.06 16.94 -0.29
N ASP A 142 -2.35 17.26 -0.17
CA ASP A 142 -2.82 18.59 0.22
C ASP A 142 -3.56 18.66 1.57
N GLY A 143 -3.71 17.51 2.25
CA GLY A 143 -4.23 17.40 3.61
C GLY A 143 -5.75 17.39 3.70
N ASP A 144 -6.44 17.13 2.59
CA ASP A 144 -7.90 17.11 2.53
C ASP A 144 -8.52 15.74 2.87
N ARG A 145 -7.66 14.76 3.18
CA ARG A 145 -7.96 13.34 3.50
C ARG A 145 -8.51 12.52 2.34
N ARG A 146 -8.52 13.04 1.13
CA ARG A 146 -8.80 12.27 -0.08
C ARG A 146 -7.50 11.79 -0.70
N VAL A 147 -7.59 10.70 -1.44
CA VAL A 147 -6.47 10.24 -2.26
C VAL A 147 -6.22 11.17 -3.44
N ASP A 148 -5.09 11.84 -3.42
CA ASP A 148 -4.38 12.34 -4.58
C ASP A 148 -3.46 11.26 -5.17
N GLN A 149 -2.85 11.54 -6.32
CA GLN A 149 -1.88 10.64 -6.93
C GLN A 149 -0.65 11.37 -7.44
N ILE A 150 0.54 10.80 -7.23
CA ILE A 150 1.70 11.17 -8.04
C ILE A 150 1.77 10.30 -9.28
N TRP A 151 1.96 10.92 -10.45
CA TRP A 151 2.23 10.25 -11.71
C TRP A 151 3.64 10.57 -12.15
N PHE A 152 4.50 9.56 -12.11
CA PHE A 152 5.92 9.69 -12.41
C PHE A 152 6.26 9.02 -13.74
N ASN A 153 6.70 9.81 -14.72
CA ASN A 153 7.27 9.27 -15.95
C ASN A 153 8.75 8.89 -15.66
N PRO A 154 9.16 7.61 -15.80
CA PRO A 154 10.53 7.17 -15.51
C PRO A 154 11.51 7.35 -16.69
N ASP A 155 11.01 7.71 -17.88
CA ASP A 155 11.79 7.82 -19.13
C ASP A 155 12.95 8.79 -18.93
N ALA A 156 14.18 8.30 -19.11
CA ALA A 156 15.38 9.08 -18.79
C ALA A 156 15.49 10.41 -19.55
N GLY A 157 14.87 10.52 -20.73
CA GLY A 157 14.82 11.75 -21.53
C GLY A 157 13.72 12.74 -21.16
N ASN A 158 12.73 12.34 -20.36
CA ASN A 158 11.56 13.16 -19.99
C ASN A 158 11.02 12.82 -18.59
N ARG A 159 11.93 12.60 -17.65
CA ARG A 159 11.56 12.17 -16.29
C ARG A 159 10.89 13.31 -15.55
N ARG A 160 9.58 13.18 -15.30
CA ARG A 160 8.74 14.22 -14.71
C ARG A 160 7.80 13.65 -13.67
N LEU A 161 7.57 14.46 -12.64
CA LEU A 161 6.59 14.22 -11.59
C LEU A 161 5.38 15.13 -11.83
N LEU A 162 4.21 14.53 -11.91
CA LEU A 162 2.93 15.22 -11.84
C LEU A 162 2.25 14.86 -10.51
N LEU A 163 1.54 15.82 -9.93
CA LEU A 163 0.60 15.57 -8.84
C LEU A 163 -0.82 15.76 -9.37
N ALA A 164 -1.58 14.67 -9.40
CA ALA A 164 -2.99 14.64 -9.76
C ALA A 164 -3.83 14.72 -8.50
N ARG A 165 -4.33 15.92 -8.20
CA ARG A 165 -5.15 16.14 -7.00
C ARG A 165 -6.60 15.75 -7.23
N GLN A 166 -7.23 15.16 -6.25
CA GLN A 166 -8.61 14.68 -6.37
C GLN A 166 -9.61 15.75 -5.91
N ASP A 167 -10.58 16.07 -6.77
CA ASP A 167 -11.69 16.94 -6.39
C ASP A 167 -12.76 16.21 -5.57
N ALA A 168 -13.76 16.94 -5.06
CA ALA A 168 -14.85 16.34 -4.28
C ALA A 168 -15.71 15.33 -5.05
N ASN A 169 -15.66 15.34 -6.39
CA ASN A 169 -16.37 14.37 -7.24
C ASN A 169 -15.53 13.12 -7.50
N GLY A 170 -14.28 13.10 -7.03
CA GLY A 170 -13.32 12.03 -7.20
C GLY A 170 -12.57 12.04 -8.53
N ILE A 171 -12.54 13.18 -9.23
CA ILE A 171 -11.80 13.34 -10.48
C ILE A 171 -10.40 13.88 -10.19
N LEU A 172 -9.40 13.28 -10.83
CA LEU A 172 -7.99 13.62 -10.66
C LEU A 172 -7.55 14.71 -11.66
N ALA A 173 -6.93 15.78 -11.15
CA ALA A 173 -6.44 16.91 -11.93
C ALA A 173 -4.91 17.01 -11.88
N PRO A 174 -4.17 16.46 -12.87
CA PRO A 174 -2.71 16.45 -12.90
C PRO A 174 -2.11 17.84 -13.09
N THR A 175 -1.16 18.19 -12.23
CA THR A 175 -0.35 19.41 -12.33
C THR A 175 1.13 19.04 -12.33
N PHE A 176 1.94 19.69 -13.17
CA PHE A 176 3.38 19.49 -13.17
C PHE A 176 4.01 19.98 -11.87
N VAL A 177 4.83 19.13 -11.26
CA VAL A 177 5.57 19.44 -10.03
C VAL A 177 7.03 19.74 -10.37
N ALA A 178 7.73 18.77 -10.96
CA ALA A 178 9.16 18.88 -11.20
C ALA A 178 9.67 17.93 -12.31
N GLY A 179 10.79 18.30 -12.92
CA GLY A 179 11.67 17.34 -13.61
C GLY A 179 12.57 16.66 -12.58
N VAL A 180 12.74 15.35 -12.69
CA VAL A 180 13.50 14.55 -11.70
C VAL A 180 14.77 13.99 -12.35
N GLY A 181 15.89 14.03 -11.62
CA GLY A 181 17.19 13.55 -12.11
C GLY A 181 17.17 12.07 -12.49
N GLY A 182 17.96 11.71 -13.51
CA GLY A 182 17.88 10.41 -14.23
C GLY A 182 18.16 9.12 -13.45
N ALA A 183 18.51 9.18 -12.16
CA ALA A 183 18.71 8.00 -11.32
C ALA A 183 17.73 7.87 -10.15
N TRP A 184 16.98 8.93 -9.83
CA TRP A 184 15.99 8.90 -8.75
C TRP A 184 14.71 8.25 -9.22
N LEU A 185 14.23 7.26 -8.46
CA LEU A 185 12.91 6.65 -8.63
C LEU A 185 12.10 6.83 -7.34
N PRO A 186 10.82 7.21 -7.44
CA PRO A 186 9.95 7.20 -6.28
C PRO A 186 9.80 5.74 -5.81
N SER A 187 9.97 5.53 -4.51
CA SER A 187 9.91 4.20 -3.89
C SER A 187 8.79 4.08 -2.87
N ALA A 188 8.26 5.20 -2.37
CA ALA A 188 7.20 5.23 -1.37
C ALA A 188 6.56 6.62 -1.26
N VAL A 189 5.32 6.65 -0.74
CA VAL A 189 4.55 7.86 -0.41
C VAL A 189 3.98 7.75 1.00
N GLU A 190 4.42 8.57 1.94
CA GLU A 190 4.06 8.48 3.37
C GLU A 190 4.27 9.83 4.06
N ASP A 191 3.50 10.16 5.09
CA ASP A 191 3.73 11.38 5.89
C ASP A 191 4.98 11.22 6.77
N LEU A 192 6.11 11.82 6.39
CA LEU A 192 7.38 11.64 7.10
C LEU A 192 7.57 12.64 8.25
N ASN A 193 6.79 13.72 8.27
CA ASN A 193 6.97 14.82 9.23
C ASN A 193 5.80 14.97 10.23
N GLY A 194 4.71 14.23 10.03
CA GLY A 194 3.52 14.20 10.87
C GLY A 194 2.59 15.41 10.68
N ASP A 195 2.64 16.08 9.52
CA ASP A 195 1.79 17.24 9.23
C ASP A 195 0.43 16.88 8.60
N GLY A 196 0.17 15.59 8.45
CA GLY A 196 -1.04 15.02 7.87
C GLY A 196 -1.02 14.96 6.34
N LYS A 197 0.11 15.28 5.68
CA LYS A 197 0.26 15.19 4.23
C LYS A 197 1.30 14.14 3.86
N SER A 198 1.08 13.51 2.73
CA SER A 198 1.97 12.51 2.17
C SER A 198 3.21 13.16 1.56
N ASP A 199 4.37 12.62 1.92
CA ASP A 199 5.68 12.99 1.38
C ASP A 199 6.19 11.91 0.40
N ILE A 200 7.26 12.20 -0.33
CA ILE A 200 7.81 11.26 -1.34
C ILE A 200 9.18 10.77 -0.91
N VAL A 201 9.35 9.44 -0.86
CA VAL A 201 10.65 8.79 -0.68
C VAL A 201 11.22 8.39 -2.04
N TRP A 202 12.47 8.75 -2.27
CA TRP A 202 13.23 8.49 -3.48
C TRP A 202 14.41 7.59 -3.17
N VAL A 203 14.69 6.62 -4.05
CA VAL A 203 15.90 5.80 -3.96
C VAL A 203 16.65 5.86 -5.28
N ASP A 204 17.94 6.18 -5.18
CA ASP A 204 18.92 6.05 -6.24
C ASP A 204 19.83 4.87 -5.91
N LYS A 205 19.47 3.70 -6.46
CA LYS A 205 20.25 2.47 -6.28
C LYS A 205 21.66 2.57 -6.86
N THR A 206 21.88 3.43 -7.87
CA THR A 206 23.17 3.55 -8.55
C THR A 206 24.19 4.35 -7.74
N ARG A 207 23.72 5.33 -6.96
CA ARG A 207 24.57 6.15 -6.11
C ARG A 207 24.61 5.70 -4.64
N GLY A 208 23.77 4.75 -4.25
CA GLY A 208 23.63 4.39 -2.84
C GLY A 208 23.04 5.55 -2.03
N GLN A 209 21.98 6.16 -2.57
CA GLN A 209 21.33 7.30 -1.94
C GLN A 209 19.84 7.10 -1.79
N MET A 210 19.32 7.59 -0.68
CA MET A 210 17.90 7.79 -0.44
C MET A 210 17.69 9.28 -0.23
N ALA A 211 16.56 9.79 -0.68
CA ALA A 211 16.13 11.15 -0.39
C ALA A 211 14.66 11.14 -0.04
N TYR A 212 14.19 12.20 0.61
CA TYR A 212 12.77 12.49 0.69
C TYR A 212 12.49 13.92 0.24
N TRP A 213 11.28 14.14 -0.26
CA TRP A 213 10.67 15.45 -0.45
C TRP A 213 9.49 15.58 0.50
N LEU A 214 9.53 16.58 1.36
CA LEU A 214 8.37 16.98 2.14
C LEU A 214 7.44 17.79 1.23
N MET A 215 6.17 17.42 1.15
CA MET A 215 5.23 17.97 0.18
C MET A 215 4.17 18.83 0.84
N ASN A 216 3.68 19.83 0.09
CA ASN A 216 2.50 20.61 0.44
C ASN A 216 1.75 20.94 -0.84
N GLY A 217 0.84 20.05 -1.25
CA GLY A 217 0.29 20.00 -2.59
C GLY A 217 1.42 19.88 -3.62
N THR A 218 1.46 20.80 -4.58
CA THR A 218 2.50 20.82 -5.63
C THR A 218 3.83 21.44 -5.18
N ALA A 219 3.92 21.98 -3.96
CA ALA A 219 5.14 22.59 -3.46
C ALA A 219 6.02 21.55 -2.76
N ILE A 220 7.33 21.57 -3.06
CA ILE A 220 8.35 20.84 -2.30
C ILE A 220 8.75 21.73 -1.12
N ALA A 221 8.23 21.43 0.06
CA ALA A 221 8.41 22.21 1.29
C ALA A 221 9.79 21.97 1.94
N GLY A 222 10.39 20.81 1.70
CA GLY A 222 11.69 20.43 2.24
C GLY A 222 12.26 19.20 1.55
N SER A 223 13.55 18.95 1.76
CA SER A 223 14.19 17.72 1.29
C SER A 223 15.43 17.39 2.10
N ALA A 224 15.78 16.11 2.14
CA ALA A 224 17.05 15.63 2.68
C ALA A 224 17.56 14.44 1.85
N VAL A 225 18.87 14.18 1.94
CA VAL A 225 19.55 13.08 1.25
C VAL A 225 20.39 12.30 2.25
N PHE A 226 20.33 10.98 2.16
CA PHE A 226 21.00 10.01 3.04
C PHE A 226 21.82 9.04 2.20
N GLY A 227 22.97 8.63 2.73
CA GLY A 227 23.70 7.47 2.20
C GLY A 227 23.01 6.18 2.64
N VAL A 228 22.83 5.25 1.72
CA VAL A 228 22.26 3.92 1.96
C VAL A 228 23.09 2.86 1.23
N ASP A 229 23.24 1.69 1.85
CA ASP A 229 23.98 0.57 1.26
C ASP A 229 23.08 -0.23 0.30
N THR A 230 22.74 0.38 -0.84
CA THR A 230 21.88 -0.25 -1.88
C THR A 230 22.54 -1.44 -2.56
N ALA A 231 23.83 -1.69 -2.30
CA ALA A 231 24.53 -2.86 -2.77
C ALA A 231 24.19 -4.12 -1.93
N ASN A 232 23.75 -3.95 -0.69
CA ASN A 232 23.39 -5.06 0.21
C ASN A 232 21.95 -5.03 0.70
N TYR A 233 21.25 -3.90 0.57
CA TYR A 233 19.89 -3.69 1.05
C TYR A 233 18.97 -3.14 -0.05
N ASP A 234 17.75 -3.64 -0.08
CA ASP A 234 16.66 -3.06 -0.86
C ASP A 234 15.67 -2.33 0.05
N PHE A 235 15.13 -1.21 -0.45
CA PHE A 235 13.93 -0.61 0.11
C PHE A 235 12.78 -1.61 -0.02
N LEU A 236 12.13 -1.94 1.10
CA LEU A 236 11.08 -2.95 1.16
C LEU A 236 9.69 -2.32 1.20
N GLY A 237 9.50 -1.28 2.01
CA GLY A 237 8.19 -0.70 2.25
C GLY A 237 8.21 0.38 3.32
N ARG A 238 7.03 0.74 3.81
CA ARG A 238 6.80 1.87 4.71
C ARG A 238 5.58 1.65 5.61
N GLY A 239 5.44 2.49 6.62
CA GLY A 239 4.24 2.62 7.46
C GLY A 239 4.59 3.28 8.79
N ASP A 240 3.59 3.76 9.52
CA ASP A 240 3.78 4.18 10.92
C ASP A 240 3.69 2.95 11.82
N PHE A 241 4.81 2.32 12.16
CA PHE A 241 4.80 1.08 12.98
C PHE A 241 4.76 1.39 14.48
N ASN A 242 5.07 2.62 14.87
CA ASN A 242 5.24 3.01 16.26
C ASN A 242 4.08 3.87 16.79
N GLY A 243 3.21 4.36 15.91
CA GLY A 243 1.98 5.11 16.20
C GLY A 243 2.23 6.58 16.53
N ASP A 244 3.34 7.17 16.06
CA ASP A 244 3.70 8.56 16.36
C ASP A 244 3.23 9.56 15.29
N GLY A 245 2.50 9.07 14.28
CA GLY A 245 1.97 9.84 13.17
C GLY A 245 2.99 10.13 12.07
N ARG A 246 4.21 9.59 12.14
CA ARG A 246 5.22 9.69 11.09
C ARG A 246 5.47 8.32 10.44
N GLY A 247 5.78 8.37 9.16
CA GLY A 247 6.19 7.24 8.36
C GLY A 247 7.57 6.73 8.77
N ASP A 248 7.63 5.43 9.03
CA ASP A 248 8.87 4.69 9.13
C ASP A 248 9.12 3.91 7.81
N LEU A 249 10.38 3.53 7.59
CA LEU A 249 10.81 2.85 6.36
C LEU A 249 11.42 1.48 6.64
N LEU A 250 11.15 0.51 5.78
CA LEU A 250 11.67 -0.85 5.89
C LEU A 250 12.77 -1.11 4.85
N TRP A 251 13.88 -1.69 5.29
CA TRP A 251 15.04 -2.06 4.46
C TRP A 251 15.41 -3.52 4.67
N LEU A 252 15.50 -4.30 3.58
CA LEU A 252 15.77 -5.73 3.62
C LEU A 252 17.13 -6.08 3.02
N GLY A 253 17.94 -6.82 3.75
CA GLY A 253 19.22 -7.32 3.24
C GLY A 253 19.05 -8.44 2.19
N HIS A 254 19.89 -8.47 1.16
CA HIS A 254 19.81 -9.41 0.01
C HIS A 254 20.04 -10.89 0.32
N ARG A 255 20.42 -11.24 1.55
CA ARG A 255 20.75 -12.62 1.90
C ARG A 255 19.49 -13.48 1.94
N THR A 256 19.63 -14.78 1.66
CA THR A 256 18.61 -15.76 2.01
C THR A 256 18.40 -15.69 3.52
N ASN A 257 17.23 -15.18 3.94
CA ASN A 257 16.94 -14.81 5.33
C ASN A 257 17.72 -13.57 5.83
N GLY A 258 17.66 -12.49 5.06
CA GLY A 258 18.35 -11.24 5.33
C GLY A 258 17.76 -10.46 6.51
N PRO A 259 18.57 -9.57 7.13
CA PRO A 259 18.09 -8.70 8.19
C PRO A 259 17.07 -7.70 7.64
N LEU A 260 15.97 -7.52 8.37
CA LEU A 260 15.00 -6.46 8.17
C LEU A 260 15.28 -5.34 9.16
N TYR A 261 15.62 -4.17 8.63
CA TYR A 261 15.76 -2.94 9.41
C TYR A 261 14.53 -2.06 9.24
N MET A 262 14.15 -1.42 10.33
CA MET A 262 13.20 -0.32 10.36
C MET A 262 13.96 0.98 10.63
N TRP A 263 13.73 1.98 9.79
CA TRP A 263 14.22 3.33 9.94
C TRP A 263 13.06 4.16 10.47
N ARG A 264 13.04 4.42 11.77
CA ARG A 264 11.94 5.14 12.43
C ARG A 264 12.03 6.63 12.24
N GLY A 265 10.96 7.25 11.77
CA GLY A 265 10.90 8.68 11.49
C GLY A 265 11.01 9.54 12.75
N ARG A 266 11.84 10.58 12.71
CA ARG A 266 12.00 11.53 13.81
C ARG A 266 11.47 12.91 13.42
N ALA A 267 11.05 13.67 14.43
CA ALA A 267 10.53 15.03 14.24
C ALA A 267 11.57 16.03 13.67
N ASP A 268 12.86 15.71 13.71
CA ASP A 268 13.93 16.49 13.09
C ASP A 268 14.21 16.08 11.62
N GLY A 269 13.38 15.21 11.04
CA GLY A 269 13.54 14.70 9.68
C GLY A 269 14.68 13.70 9.51
N GLN A 270 15.20 13.14 10.61
CA GLN A 270 16.17 12.04 10.63
C GLN A 270 15.48 10.69 10.89
N PHE A 271 16.27 9.61 10.90
CA PHE A 271 15.77 8.26 11.19
C PHE A 271 16.61 7.55 12.25
N ASP A 272 15.94 6.86 13.18
CA ASP A 272 16.59 5.88 14.06
C ASP A 272 16.54 4.49 13.41
N GLN A 273 17.68 3.81 13.28
CA GLN A 273 17.74 2.50 12.63
C GLN A 273 17.66 1.38 13.68
N VAL A 274 16.70 0.48 13.51
CA VAL A 274 16.46 -0.65 14.42
C VAL A 274 16.38 -1.95 13.63
N LEU A 275 17.05 -3.00 14.11
CA LEU A 275 16.89 -4.34 13.57
C LEU A 275 15.59 -4.94 14.10
N VAL A 276 14.65 -5.23 13.20
CA VAL A 276 13.37 -5.87 13.54
C VAL A 276 13.55 -7.39 13.67
N GLY A 277 14.35 -7.97 12.77
CA GLY A 277 14.58 -9.40 12.72
C GLY A 277 15.16 -9.85 11.37
N ASN A 278 14.88 -11.08 10.98
CA ASN A 278 15.27 -11.61 9.67
C ASN A 278 14.02 -12.02 8.89
N LEU A 279 14.02 -11.71 7.58
CA LEU A 279 12.97 -12.10 6.66
C LEU A 279 13.55 -12.97 5.55
N SER A 280 12.99 -14.17 5.38
CA SER A 280 13.37 -15.05 4.28
C SER A 280 12.91 -14.48 2.95
N ILE A 281 13.76 -14.57 1.92
CA ILE A 281 13.44 -14.22 0.53
C ILE A 281 12.27 -15.04 -0.03
N ALA A 282 11.88 -16.13 0.64
CA ALA A 282 10.68 -16.89 0.30
C ALA A 282 9.39 -16.10 0.57
N PHE A 283 9.45 -15.02 1.36
CA PHE A 283 8.35 -14.10 1.58
C PHE A 283 8.50 -12.88 0.69
N GLN A 284 7.47 -12.63 -0.11
CA GLN A 284 7.31 -11.42 -0.89
C GLN A 284 6.50 -10.43 -0.06
N PHE A 285 7.11 -9.29 0.28
CA PHE A 285 6.40 -8.16 0.89
C PHE A 285 5.28 -7.69 -0.05
N TYR A 286 4.13 -7.38 0.53
CA TYR A 286 3.00 -6.84 -0.21
C TYR A 286 2.67 -5.40 0.22
N GLY A 287 2.59 -5.15 1.52
CA GLY A 287 2.23 -3.83 2.03
C GLY A 287 2.07 -3.84 3.54
N THR A 288 1.57 -2.72 4.04
CA THR A 288 1.30 -2.50 5.47
C THR A 288 -0.12 -2.00 5.67
N THR A 289 -0.74 -2.42 6.77
CA THR A 289 -2.08 -2.00 7.19
C THR A 289 -2.22 -2.31 8.69
N ASP A 290 -3.10 -1.64 9.41
CA ASP A 290 -3.33 -1.91 10.84
C ASP A 290 -4.24 -3.11 11.04
N LEU A 291 -3.71 -4.35 10.98
CA LEU A 291 -4.52 -5.56 10.98
C LEU A 291 -5.24 -5.81 12.32
N ASN A 292 -4.73 -5.26 13.43
CA ASN A 292 -5.25 -5.51 14.77
C ASN A 292 -6.08 -4.33 15.35
N GLY A 293 -6.05 -3.16 14.72
CA GLY A 293 -6.75 -1.95 15.14
C GLY A 293 -6.09 -1.22 16.31
N ASP A 294 -4.78 -1.37 16.50
CA ASP A 294 -4.02 -0.71 17.58
C ASP A 294 -3.46 0.67 17.21
N GLY A 295 -3.74 1.12 15.98
CA GLY A 295 -3.28 2.38 15.42
C GLY A 295 -1.90 2.30 14.77
N ARG A 296 -1.29 1.12 14.68
CA ARG A 296 0.05 0.93 14.11
C ARG A 296 -0.02 0.09 12.84
N SER A 297 1.00 0.25 12.02
CA SER A 297 1.14 -0.53 10.80
C SER A 297 1.60 -1.95 11.13
N ASP A 298 0.89 -2.94 10.62
CA ASP A 298 1.31 -4.32 10.55
C ASP A 298 1.84 -4.65 9.17
N ILE A 299 2.53 -5.78 9.02
CA ILE A 299 3.15 -6.17 7.74
C ILE A 299 2.44 -7.36 7.12
N VAL A 300 2.15 -7.24 5.83
CA VAL A 300 1.55 -8.30 5.01
C VAL A 300 2.54 -8.83 3.98
N PHE A 301 2.61 -10.15 3.88
CA PHE A 301 3.47 -10.88 2.95
C PHE A 301 2.70 -12.00 2.23
N THR A 302 3.27 -12.49 1.13
CA THR A 302 2.94 -13.81 0.57
C THR A 302 4.17 -14.71 0.55
N SER A 303 4.02 -16.00 0.85
CA SER A 303 5.11 -16.98 0.77
C SER A 303 5.07 -17.74 -0.54
N TYR A 304 6.18 -17.74 -1.28
CA TYR A 304 6.34 -18.51 -2.52
C TYR A 304 6.38 -20.00 -2.25
N THR A 305 7.26 -20.43 -1.34
CA THR A 305 7.46 -21.85 -1.02
C THR A 305 6.36 -22.40 -0.12
N GLY A 306 5.86 -21.56 0.80
CA GLY A 306 4.80 -21.94 1.74
C GLY A 306 3.40 -21.90 1.14
N ARG A 307 3.23 -21.29 -0.05
CA ARG A 307 1.93 -21.05 -0.70
C ARG A 307 0.92 -20.48 0.31
N SER A 308 1.33 -19.45 1.03
CA SER A 308 0.57 -18.90 2.15
C SER A 308 0.51 -17.38 2.08
N PHE A 309 -0.60 -16.83 2.53
CA PHE A 309 -0.65 -15.49 3.09
C PHE A 309 0.09 -15.50 4.42
N ALA A 310 0.86 -14.46 4.72
CA ALA A 310 1.55 -14.34 5.99
C ALA A 310 1.46 -12.91 6.49
N TYR A 311 1.44 -12.74 7.81
CA TYR A 311 1.37 -11.44 8.45
C TYR A 311 2.24 -11.39 9.68
N TRP A 312 2.72 -10.19 10.01
CA TRP A 312 3.28 -9.85 11.31
C TRP A 312 2.47 -8.71 11.91
N LEU A 313 1.83 -8.98 13.05
CA LEU A 313 1.31 -7.93 13.93
C LEU A 313 2.51 -7.31 14.64
N MET A 314 2.63 -5.99 14.55
CA MET A 314 3.76 -5.22 15.02
C MET A 314 3.43 -4.56 16.35
N SER A 315 4.47 -4.13 17.05
CA SER A 315 4.36 -3.28 18.24
C SER A 315 5.57 -2.36 18.26
N GLY A 316 5.55 -1.32 17.42
CA GLY A 316 6.73 -0.49 17.19
C GLY A 316 7.74 -1.24 16.34
N ASP A 317 8.97 -1.33 16.85
CA ASP A 317 10.10 -2.00 16.21
C ASP A 317 10.12 -3.53 16.44
N GLY A 318 9.19 -4.07 17.21
CA GLY A 318 9.06 -5.50 17.49
C GLY A 318 7.90 -6.18 16.77
N VAL A 319 8.05 -7.47 16.49
CA VAL A 319 6.95 -8.34 16.06
C VAL A 319 6.21 -8.87 17.29
N LEU A 320 4.94 -8.48 17.46
CA LEU A 320 4.06 -8.97 18.52
C LEU A 320 3.62 -10.42 18.26
N GLN A 321 3.18 -10.69 17.03
CA GLN A 321 2.69 -12.00 16.61
C GLN A 321 2.92 -12.17 15.10
N GLY A 322 3.20 -13.38 14.66
CA GLY A 322 3.21 -13.74 13.25
C GLY A 322 2.32 -14.94 12.97
N GLY A 323 1.77 -15.00 11.76
CA GLY A 323 0.92 -16.11 11.33
C GLY A 323 1.00 -16.37 9.85
N THR A 324 0.54 -17.56 9.44
CA THR A 324 0.42 -17.94 8.02
C THR A 324 -0.92 -18.61 7.78
N ILE A 325 -1.57 -18.27 6.67
CA ILE A 325 -2.81 -18.87 6.19
C ILE A 325 -2.53 -19.49 4.82
N PRO A 326 -2.75 -20.80 4.59
CA PRO A 326 -2.59 -21.40 3.27
C PRO A 326 -3.49 -20.73 2.24
N ILE A 327 -2.98 -20.51 1.02
CA ILE A 327 -3.72 -19.91 -0.10
C ILE A 327 -3.46 -20.67 -1.40
N ASP A 328 -4.40 -20.58 -2.34
CA ASP A 328 -4.13 -21.00 -3.72
C ASP A 328 -3.40 -19.91 -4.50
N ARG A 329 -2.07 -19.85 -4.31
CA ARG A 329 -1.19 -18.88 -4.97
C ARG A 329 -1.12 -19.03 -6.50
N ASP A 330 -1.56 -20.15 -7.08
CA ASP A 330 -1.60 -20.31 -8.54
C ASP A 330 -2.86 -19.71 -9.16
N ARG A 331 -3.85 -19.39 -8.31
CA ARG A 331 -5.11 -18.78 -8.73
C ARG A 331 -5.23 -17.33 -8.27
N PHE A 332 -4.80 -17.02 -7.05
CA PHE A 332 -5.04 -15.71 -6.44
C PHE A 332 -3.74 -14.94 -6.16
N GLU A 333 -3.89 -13.62 -6.13
CA GLU A 333 -2.91 -12.67 -5.65
C GLU A 333 -3.61 -11.52 -4.92
N ILE A 334 -2.88 -10.80 -4.08
CA ILE A 334 -3.45 -9.68 -3.34
C ILE A 334 -3.61 -8.50 -4.31
N ALA A 335 -4.77 -7.86 -4.26
CA ALA A 335 -5.16 -6.67 -5.02
C ALA A 335 -4.96 -5.37 -4.23
N GLY A 336 -5.02 -5.41 -2.90
CA GLY A 336 -4.77 -4.28 -2.01
C GLY A 336 -4.90 -4.65 -0.53
N VAL A 337 -4.43 -3.76 0.34
CA VAL A 337 -4.59 -3.84 1.80
C VAL A 337 -5.05 -2.50 2.36
N GLY A 338 -5.94 -2.53 3.34
CA GLY A 338 -6.58 -1.33 3.89
C GLY A 338 -7.83 -1.69 4.69
N ASP A 339 -8.46 -0.73 5.35
CA ASP A 339 -9.70 -0.94 6.11
C ASP A 339 -10.90 -0.66 5.18
N TYR A 340 -11.38 -1.68 4.44
CA TYR A 340 -12.39 -1.46 3.40
C TYR A 340 -13.80 -1.30 3.99
N ASP A 341 -14.06 -1.70 5.23
CA ASP A 341 -15.38 -1.61 5.88
C ASP A 341 -15.50 -0.54 6.98
N GLY A 342 -14.39 0.06 7.38
CA GLY A 342 -14.30 1.17 8.31
C GLY A 342 -14.40 0.74 9.77
N ASP A 343 -14.06 -0.51 10.09
CA ASP A 343 -14.10 -1.02 11.46
C ASP A 343 -12.82 -0.71 12.28
N GLY A 344 -11.85 -0.04 11.64
CA GLY A 344 -10.56 0.33 12.20
C GLY A 344 -9.50 -0.75 12.05
N LYS A 345 -9.77 -1.85 11.35
CA LYS A 345 -8.83 -2.95 11.15
C LYS A 345 -8.53 -3.17 9.67
N GLY A 346 -7.33 -3.66 9.43
CA GLY A 346 -6.82 -3.94 8.12
C GLY A 346 -7.46 -5.20 7.53
N ASP A 347 -7.98 -5.02 6.33
CA ASP A 347 -8.46 -6.07 5.46
C ASP A 347 -7.49 -6.34 4.31
N VAL A 348 -7.77 -7.42 3.56
CA VAL A 348 -6.99 -7.82 2.39
C VAL A 348 -7.92 -8.06 1.21
N MET A 349 -7.73 -7.33 0.13
CA MET A 349 -8.43 -7.56 -1.12
C MET A 349 -7.65 -8.56 -1.98
N TRP A 350 -8.32 -9.58 -2.51
CA TRP A 350 -7.74 -10.62 -3.34
C TRP A 350 -8.35 -10.60 -4.73
N THR A 351 -7.53 -10.83 -5.75
CA THR A 351 -8.00 -11.02 -7.12
C THR A 351 -7.51 -12.34 -7.70
N THR A 352 -8.27 -12.91 -8.63
CA THR A 352 -7.72 -13.97 -9.48
C THR A 352 -6.62 -13.42 -10.36
N LYS A 353 -5.65 -14.26 -10.73
CA LYS A 353 -4.54 -13.82 -11.58
C LYS A 353 -5.00 -13.56 -13.01
N ALA A 354 -4.39 -12.55 -13.64
CA ALA A 354 -4.71 -12.08 -15.00
C ALA A 354 -4.77 -13.16 -16.09
N GLN A 355 -4.12 -14.31 -15.90
CA GLN A 355 -4.17 -15.43 -16.87
C GLN A 355 -5.43 -16.30 -16.74
N ARG A 356 -6.34 -15.96 -15.82
CA ARG A 356 -7.59 -16.69 -15.57
C ARG A 356 -8.78 -15.90 -16.12
N GLU A 357 -9.77 -16.62 -16.65
CA GLU A 357 -10.95 -16.02 -17.28
C GLU A 357 -12.03 -15.56 -16.26
N ASP A 358 -11.92 -15.98 -15.00
CA ASP A 358 -12.95 -15.78 -13.99
C ASP A 358 -12.94 -14.38 -13.37
N ALA A 359 -11.79 -13.70 -13.35
CA ALA A 359 -11.61 -12.31 -12.95
C ALA A 359 -12.35 -11.87 -11.67
N LEU A 360 -12.25 -12.70 -10.63
CA LEU A 360 -12.99 -12.54 -9.38
C LEU A 360 -12.22 -11.71 -8.38
N LEU A 361 -12.95 -10.95 -7.58
CA LEU A 361 -12.44 -10.17 -6.46
C LEU A 361 -13.09 -10.60 -5.15
N TYR A 362 -12.27 -10.86 -4.13
CA TYR A 362 -12.69 -11.28 -2.80
C TYR A 362 -12.13 -10.34 -1.73
N LEU A 363 -12.95 -9.99 -0.75
CA LEU A 363 -12.51 -9.30 0.46
C LEU A 363 -12.29 -10.32 1.56
N TRP A 364 -11.10 -10.33 2.14
CA TRP A 364 -10.81 -10.91 3.44
C TRP A 364 -10.90 -9.81 4.49
N ARG A 365 -12.03 -9.73 5.18
CA ARG A 365 -12.25 -8.78 6.26
C ARG A 365 -11.52 -9.21 7.52
N GLY A 366 -10.64 -8.38 8.06
CA GLY A 366 -9.86 -8.65 9.27
C GLY A 366 -10.73 -8.74 10.52
N ARG A 367 -10.42 -9.68 11.41
CA ARG A 367 -11.07 -9.75 12.74
C ARG A 367 -10.26 -9.11 13.86
N GLY A 368 -9.00 -8.75 13.59
CA GLY A 368 -8.08 -8.15 14.55
C GLY A 368 -7.10 -9.12 15.21
N ASP A 369 -7.30 -10.42 15.03
CA ASP A 369 -6.49 -11.49 15.62
C ASP A 369 -5.66 -12.26 14.57
N GLY A 370 -5.59 -11.71 13.35
CA GLY A 370 -4.98 -12.36 12.20
C GLY A 370 -5.84 -13.43 11.54
N SER A 371 -7.12 -13.56 11.91
CA SER A 371 -8.14 -14.30 11.15
C SER A 371 -8.98 -13.36 10.28
N PHE A 372 -9.62 -13.92 9.24
CA PHE A 372 -10.39 -13.14 8.26
C PHE A 372 -11.73 -13.80 7.90
N ASP A 373 -12.73 -12.97 7.59
CA ASP A 373 -13.98 -13.37 6.93
C ASP A 373 -13.84 -13.17 5.41
N SER A 374 -14.06 -14.20 4.61
CA SER A 374 -13.96 -14.11 3.15
C SER A 374 -15.31 -13.88 2.49
N THR A 375 -15.43 -12.83 1.65
CA THR A 375 -16.65 -12.49 0.91
C THR A 375 -16.31 -12.18 -0.55
N LEU A 376 -17.09 -12.71 -1.51
CA LEU A 376 -16.98 -12.30 -2.92
C LEU A 376 -17.48 -10.85 -3.05
N VAL A 377 -16.68 -10.00 -3.69
CA VAL A 377 -17.01 -8.59 -3.94
C VAL A 377 -17.64 -8.45 -5.32
N ALA A 378 -16.89 -8.84 -6.37
CA ALA A 378 -17.29 -8.61 -7.75
C ALA A 378 -16.52 -9.51 -8.74
N GLN A 379 -16.97 -9.48 -9.99
CA GLN A 379 -16.19 -9.90 -11.16
C GLN A 379 -15.88 -8.64 -11.98
N TYR A 380 -14.70 -8.57 -12.59
CA TYR A 380 -14.27 -7.42 -13.41
C TYR A 380 -13.58 -7.86 -14.71
N ASP A 381 -13.27 -6.93 -15.61
CA ASP A 381 -12.61 -7.25 -16.88
C ASP A 381 -11.08 -7.14 -16.75
N HIS A 382 -10.40 -8.29 -16.64
CA HIS A 382 -8.93 -8.39 -16.58
C HIS A 382 -8.23 -7.95 -17.86
N SER A 383 -8.92 -7.93 -19.00
CA SER A 383 -8.31 -7.54 -20.28
C SER A 383 -8.07 -6.03 -20.39
N ILE A 384 -8.79 -5.26 -19.57
CA ILE A 384 -8.72 -3.80 -19.56
C ILE A 384 -8.15 -3.30 -18.23
N TRP A 385 -8.60 -3.85 -17.10
CA TRP A 385 -8.36 -3.30 -15.78
C TRP A 385 -7.50 -4.20 -14.91
N VAL A 386 -6.61 -3.57 -14.14
CA VAL A 386 -5.84 -4.20 -13.07
C VAL A 386 -5.97 -3.37 -11.78
N PRO A 387 -6.15 -3.99 -10.62
CA PRO A 387 -6.07 -3.29 -9.33
C PRO A 387 -4.67 -2.69 -9.11
N PHE A 388 -4.57 -1.60 -8.35
CA PHE A 388 -3.26 -1.10 -7.91
C PHE A 388 -2.61 -2.05 -6.89
N GLN A 389 -1.72 -2.92 -7.35
CA GLN A 389 -1.10 -3.95 -6.51
C GLN A 389 0.20 -3.50 -5.81
N ARG A 390 0.66 -2.26 -5.98
CA ARG A 390 1.90 -1.77 -5.35
C ARG A 390 1.77 -0.31 -4.96
N GLN A 391 2.15 -0.01 -3.73
CA GLN A 391 2.52 1.32 -3.30
C GLN A 391 3.88 1.30 -2.65
#